data_AF-A0A940ZFN0-F1
#
_entry.id   AF-A0A940ZFN0-F1
#
_cell.length_a   1.000
_cell.length_b   1.000
_cell.length_c   1.000
_cell.angle_alpha   90.00
_cell.angle_beta   90.00
_cell.angle_gamma   90.00
#
_symmetry.space_group_name_H-M   'P 1'
#
loop_
_entity.id
_entity.type
_entity.pdbx_description
1 polymer ?
#
loop_
_entity_poly.entity_id
_entity_poly.type
_entity_poly.pdbx_seq_one_letter_code
_entity_poly.pdbx_strand_id
1 'polypeptide(L)'
;MNGWTGKILRVDLTKGTSWREDLPPELLHAYPGGRGPGVRLMRDYCQLPPDDPQMPLIFAVGPLCGTAAPTAARPGVTFLRP
;
A
#
# COMPACT_ATOMS: atom_id res chain seq x y z
N MET A 1 -13.59 2.03 -10.76
CA MET A 1 -13.62 0.88 -9.82
C MET A 1 -14.38 1.29 -8.57
N ASN A 2 -15.33 0.49 -8.10
CA ASN A 2 -16.06 0.77 -6.86
C ASN A 2 -15.27 0.26 -5.64
N GLY A 3 -15.37 0.95 -4.50
CA GLY A 3 -14.68 0.61 -3.24
C GLY A 3 -13.22 1.07 -3.15
N TRP A 4 -12.52 1.20 -4.27
CA TRP A 4 -11.16 1.74 -4.30
C TRP A 4 -11.15 3.26 -4.48
N THR A 5 -10.29 3.94 -3.74
CA THR A 5 -10.01 5.37 -3.95
C THR A 5 -9.08 5.63 -5.15
N GLY A 6 -8.34 4.60 -5.59
CA GLY A 6 -7.43 4.67 -6.73
C GLY A 6 -6.20 5.56 -6.50
N LYS A 7 -5.88 5.88 -5.24
CA LYS A 7 -4.77 6.78 -4.88
C LYS A 7 -3.91 6.17 -3.79
N ILE A 8 -2.63 6.52 -3.81
CA ILE A 8 -1.67 6.26 -2.73
C ILE A 8 -1.08 7.57 -2.23
N LEU A 9 -0.84 7.66 -0.93
CA LEU A 9 -0.05 8.73 -0.32
C LEU A 9 1.37 8.21 -0.13
N ARG A 10 2.34 8.89 -0.73
CA ARG A 10 3.76 8.66 -0.45
C ARG A 10 4.27 9.68 0.54
N VAL A 11 5.10 9.22 1.47
CA VAL A 11 5.70 10.04 2.52
C VAL A 11 7.20 9.73 2.53
N ASP A 12 8.01 10.75 2.27
CA ASP A 12 9.47 10.68 2.40
C ASP A 12 9.84 11.29 3.75
N LEU A 13 10.24 10.44 4.70
CA LEU A 13 10.60 10.84 6.06
C LEU A 13 11.98 11.52 6.13
N THR A 14 12.87 11.26 5.17
CA THR A 14 14.18 11.90 5.09
C THR A 14 14.04 13.36 4.69
N LYS A 15 13.14 13.66 3.74
CA LYS A 15 12.89 15.03 3.26
C LYS A 15 11.73 15.72 3.98
N GLY A 16 10.92 14.99 4.75
CA GLY A 16 9.72 15.51 5.40
C GLY A 16 8.62 15.92 4.40
N THR A 17 8.52 15.22 3.25
CA THR A 17 7.57 15.57 2.18
C THR A 17 6.51 14.50 1.99
N SER A 18 5.34 14.88 1.46
CA SER A 18 4.31 13.93 1.08
C SER A 18 3.59 14.36 -0.20
N TRP A 19 3.19 13.39 -1.01
CA TRP A 19 2.46 13.63 -2.25
C TRP A 19 1.52 12.47 -2.56
N ARG A 20 0.52 12.74 -3.39
CA ARG A 20 -0.45 11.74 -3.82
C ARG A 20 -0.10 11.27 -5.22
N GLU A 21 -0.19 9.98 -5.44
CA GLU A 21 -0.05 9.37 -6.76
C GLU A 21 -1.32 8.59 -7.10
N ASP A 22 -1.67 8.57 -8.38
CA ASP A 22 -2.73 7.70 -8.87
C ASP A 22 -2.20 6.27 -8.99
N LEU A 23 -3.00 5.31 -8.53
CA LEU A 23 -2.68 3.89 -8.64
C LEU A 23 -3.37 3.32 -9.89
N PRO A 24 -2.64 2.63 -10.78
CA PRO A 24 -3.24 2.04 -11.98
C PRO A 24 -4.36 1.06 -11.60
N PRO A 25 -5.57 1.20 -12.19
CA PRO A 25 -6.68 0.27 -11.94
C PRO A 25 -6.30 -1.19 -12.16
N GLU A 26 -5.46 -1.46 -13.16
CA GLU A 26 -4.98 -2.80 -13.54
C GLU A 26 -4.23 -3.47 -12.39
N LEU A 27 -3.47 -2.69 -11.59
CA LEU A 27 -2.77 -3.19 -10.42
C LEU A 27 -3.77 -3.62 -9.34
N LEU A 28 -4.79 -2.81 -9.08
CA LEU A 28 -5.82 -3.11 -8.09
C LEU A 28 -6.67 -4.32 -8.49
N HIS A 29 -6.83 -4.57 -9.79
CA HIS A 29 -7.47 -5.77 -10.33
C HIS A 29 -6.57 -7.02 -10.18
N ALA A 30 -5.29 -6.90 -10.50
CA ALA A 30 -4.33 -8.00 -10.42
C ALA A 30 -4.00 -8.39 -8.96
N TYR A 31 -4.09 -7.44 -8.03
CA TYR A 31 -3.75 -7.63 -6.61
C TYR A 31 -4.89 -7.20 -5.70
N PRO A 32 -5.97 -8.00 -5.58
CA PRO A 32 -7.14 -7.63 -4.80
C PRO A 32 -6.89 -7.67 -3.28
N GLY A 33 -7.71 -6.92 -2.55
CA GLY A 33 -7.73 -6.92 -1.08
C GLY A 33 -6.69 -6.00 -0.44
N GLY A 34 -6.64 -5.97 0.90
CA GLY A 34 -5.79 -4.99 1.61
C GLY A 34 -4.30 -5.29 1.59
N ARG A 35 -3.87 -6.55 1.40
CA ARG A 35 -2.45 -6.92 1.37
C ARG A 35 -1.86 -6.96 -0.05
N GLY A 36 -2.69 -7.22 -1.05
CA GLY A 36 -2.25 -7.40 -2.43
C GLY A 36 -1.43 -6.22 -2.96
N PRO A 37 -1.97 -4.99 -2.94
CA PRO A 37 -1.25 -3.81 -3.41
C PRO A 37 0.03 -3.57 -2.61
N GLY A 38 0.02 -3.84 -1.30
CA GLY A 38 1.18 -3.71 -0.43
C GLY A 38 2.34 -4.62 -0.86
N VAL A 39 2.07 -5.89 -1.15
CA VAL A 39 3.09 -6.85 -1.63
C VAL A 39 3.59 -6.48 -3.02
N ARG A 40 2.70 -6.04 -3.92
CA ARG A 40 3.12 -5.61 -5.27
C ARG A 40 4.04 -4.40 -5.21
N LEU A 41 3.72 -3.40 -4.38
CA LEU A 41 4.54 -2.21 -4.21
C LEU A 41 5.89 -2.56 -3.56
N MET A 42 5.90 -3.47 -2.58
CA MET A 42 7.14 -3.94 -1.94
C MET A 42 8.09 -4.65 -2.91
N ARG A 43 7.56 -5.29 -3.96
CA ARG A 43 8.36 -6.07 -4.92
C ARG A 43 9.48 -5.26 -5.57
N ASP A 44 9.30 -3.96 -5.76
CA ASP A 44 10.31 -3.10 -6.39
C ASP A 44 11.49 -2.79 -5.45
N TYR A 45 11.35 -3.08 -4.15
CA TYR A 45 12.32 -2.79 -3.09
C TYR A 45 12.90 -4.05 -2.43
N CYS A 46 12.47 -5.25 -2.84
CA CYS A 46 12.81 -6.48 -2.14
C CYS A 46 14.28 -6.91 -2.23
N GLN A 47 15.07 -6.24 -3.08
CA GLN A 47 16.52 -6.46 -3.19
C GLN A 47 17.31 -5.61 -2.19
N LEU A 48 16.68 -4.60 -1.58
CA LEU A 48 17.31 -3.76 -0.59
C LEU A 48 17.41 -4.49 0.76
N PRO A 49 18.44 -4.19 1.56
CA PRO A 49 18.50 -4.60 2.96
C PRO A 49 17.24 -4.16 3.74
N PRO A 50 16.77 -4.94 4.72
CA PRO A 50 15.62 -4.57 5.55
C PRO A 50 15.77 -3.25 6.31
N ASP A 51 17.02 -2.83 6.59
CA ASP A 51 17.39 -1.59 7.28
C ASP A 51 17.77 -0.45 6.33
N ASP A 52 17.62 -0.64 5.02
CA ASP A 52 17.90 0.39 4.02
C ASP A 52 16.93 1.57 4.17
N PRO A 53 17.39 2.83 4.16
CA PRO A 53 16.52 4.01 4.28
C PRO A 53 15.49 4.14 3.15
N GLN A 54 15.69 3.46 2.01
CA GLN A 54 14.72 3.41 0.91
C GLN A 54 13.70 2.27 1.07
N MET A 55 13.86 1.37 2.05
CA MET A 55 12.91 0.30 2.32
C MET A 55 11.56 0.87 2.79
N PRO A 56 10.46 0.66 2.05
CA PRO A 56 9.19 1.29 2.39
C PRO A 56 8.44 0.50 3.47
N LEU A 57 7.80 1.22 4.39
CA LEU A 57 6.74 0.69 5.24
C LEU A 57 5.38 0.96 4.59
N ILE A 58 4.69 -0.09 4.15
CA ILE A 58 3.47 0.05 3.35
C ILE A 58 2.23 -0.26 4.18
N PHE A 59 1.36 0.74 4.30
CA PHE A 59 0.02 0.61 4.88
C PHE A 59 -1.00 0.52 3.75
N ALA A 60 -1.79 -0.54 3.73
CA ALA A 60 -2.79 -0.75 2.70
C ALA A 60 -4.09 -1.28 3.30
N VAL A 61 -5.21 -0.90 2.68
CA VAL A 61 -6.57 -1.27 3.09
C VAL A 61 -7.30 -1.88 1.91
N GLY A 62 -8.24 -2.78 2.19
CA GLY A 62 -9.05 -3.39 1.13
C GLY A 62 -10.17 -2.46 0.65
N PRO A 63 -10.83 -2.78 -0.47
CA PRO A 63 -11.86 -1.94 -1.08
C PRO A 63 -13.14 -1.83 -0.26
N LEU A 64 -13.33 -2.73 0.71
CA LEU A 64 -14.48 -2.68 1.64
C LEU A 64 -14.19 -1.80 2.87
N CYS A 65 -12.93 -1.41 3.09
CA CYS A 65 -12.57 -0.56 4.22
C CYS A 65 -13.20 0.83 4.09
N GLY A 66 -13.89 1.27 5.15
CA GLY A 66 -14.63 2.54 5.14
C GLY A 66 -16.04 2.45 4.56
N THR A 67 -16.53 1.25 4.23
CA THR A 67 -17.93 1.02 3.81
C THR A 67 -18.77 0.48 4.97
N ALA A 68 -20.08 0.31 4.74
CA ALA A 68 -21.00 -0.32 5.70
C ALA A 68 -20.87 -1.87 5.78
N ALA A 69 -19.92 -2.47 5.06
CA ALA A 69 -19.70 -3.90 5.10
C ALA A 69 -19.26 -4.35 6.52
N PRO A 70 -19.90 -5.38 7.10
CA PRO A 70 -19.59 -5.79 8.47
C PRO A 70 -18.16 -6.30 8.56
N THR A 71 -17.45 -5.92 9.63
CA THR A 71 -16.05 -6.32 9.92
C THR A 71 -14.99 -5.87 8.90
N ALA A 72 -15.35 -5.00 7.95
CA ALA A 72 -14.44 -4.50 6.92
C ALA A 72 -13.63 -3.28 7.39
N ALA A 73 -12.85 -3.42 8.46
CA ALA A 73 -12.03 -2.33 9.01
C ALA A 73 -10.58 -2.75 9.29
N ARG A 74 -10.08 -3.75 8.55
CA ARG A 74 -8.76 -4.37 8.81
C ARG A 74 -7.68 -3.75 7.91
N PRO A 75 -6.74 -2.96 8.46
CA PRO A 75 -5.56 -2.55 7.72
C PRO A 75 -4.56 -3.71 7.60
N GLY A 76 -3.73 -3.64 6.56
CA GLY A 76 -2.54 -4.46 6.40
C GLY A 76 -1.30 -3.58 6.44
N VAL A 77 -0.24 -4.09 7.09
CA VAL A 77 1.09 -3.49 7.08
C VAL A 77 2.03 -4.47 6.41
N THR A 78 2.79 -4.02 5.42
CA THR A 78 3.79 -4.81 4.70
C THR A 78 5.15 -4.14 4.83
N PHE A 79 6.12 -4.89 5.32
CA PHE A 79 7.51 -4.49 5.47
C PHE A 79 8.39 -5.74 5.35
N LEU A 80 9.64 -5.55 4.93
CA LEU A 80 10.62 -6.63 4.94
C LEU A 80 11.13 -6.83 6.37
N ARG A 81 11.24 -8.08 6.81
CA ARG A 81 11.77 -8.40 8.13
C ARG A 81 13.31 -8.42 8.10
N PRO A 82 14.00 -7.82 9.09
CA PRO A 82 15.44 -8.00 9.32
C PRO A 82 15.83 -9.46 9.57
#